data_AF-A0A5E4PE78-F1
#
_entry.id   AF-A0A5E4PE78-F1
#
_cell.length_a   1.000
_cell.length_b   1.000
_cell.length_c   1.000
_cell.angle_alpha   90.00
_cell.angle_beta   90.00
_cell.angle_gamma   90.00
#
_symmetry.space_group_name_H-M   'P 1'
#
loop_
_entity.id
_entity.type
_entity.pdbx_description
1 polymer ?
#
loop_
_entity_poly.entity_id
_entity_poly.type
_entity_poly.pdbx_seq_one_letter_code
_entity_poly.pdbx_strand_id
1 'polypeptide(L)'
;MNHQIKPDENRLQIFHEGRKRRIFVGELTYNNKTNRYELAYDKKYARSKNAIPIGPELSLFKLHHESEKNKLFPSLQDRIPDKSNPAYEDYCHSQGISPSEKISSSC
;
A
#
# COMPACT_ATOMS: atom_id res chain seq x y z
N MET A 1 11.22 16.17 -24.56
CA MET A 1 11.82 16.24 -23.21
C MET A 1 11.28 15.08 -22.40
N ASN A 2 11.97 13.93 -22.41
CA ASN A 2 11.53 12.73 -21.69
C ASN A 2 11.90 12.88 -20.21
N HIS A 3 10.94 13.30 -19.38
CA HIS A 3 11.08 13.13 -17.94
C HIS A 3 11.03 11.63 -17.64
N GLN A 4 12.20 11.05 -17.35
CA GLN A 4 12.25 9.72 -16.74
C GLN A 4 11.60 9.84 -15.36
N ILE A 5 10.35 9.42 -15.25
CA ILE A 5 9.65 9.28 -13.98
C ILE A 5 10.37 8.13 -13.26
N LYS A 6 11.31 8.46 -12.37
CA LYS A 6 11.88 7.46 -11.48
C LYS A 6 10.77 6.99 -10.53
N PRO A 7 10.48 5.69 -10.46
CA PRO A 7 9.55 5.18 -9.46
C PRO A 7 10.13 5.46 -8.07
N ASP A 8 9.33 6.07 -7.20
CA ASP A 8 9.66 6.21 -5.78
C ASP A 8 9.41 4.85 -5.12
N GLU A 9 10.49 4.13 -4.85
CA GLU A 9 10.45 2.76 -4.28
C GLU A 9 9.74 2.70 -2.93
N ASN A 10 9.61 3.83 -2.21
CA ASN A 10 8.94 3.89 -0.92
C ASN A 10 7.50 4.38 -1.01
N ARG A 11 6.93 4.53 -2.22
CA ARG A 11 5.62 5.13 -2.43
C ARG A 11 4.75 4.30 -3.36
N LEU A 12 3.59 3.94 -2.87
CA LEU A 12 2.56 3.24 -3.60
C LEU A 12 1.33 4.14 -3.75
N GLN A 13 0.90 4.34 -4.99
CA GLN A 13 -0.35 5.03 -5.28
C GLN A 13 -1.51 4.04 -5.25
N ILE A 14 -2.55 4.37 -4.49
CA ILE A 14 -3.73 3.53 -4.32
C ILE A 14 -4.85 4.08 -5.20
N PHE A 15 -5.48 3.19 -5.96
CA PHE A 15 -6.58 3.52 -6.84
C PHE A 15 -7.78 2.62 -6.55
N HIS A 16 -8.97 3.21 -6.61
CA HIS A 16 -10.23 2.49 -6.67
C HIS A 16 -10.57 2.25 -8.14
N GLU A 17 -10.63 0.99 -8.54
CA GLU A 17 -10.98 0.60 -9.90
C GLU A 17 -12.47 0.29 -10.01
N GLY A 18 -13.22 1.24 -10.56
CA GLY A 18 -14.61 1.04 -10.92
C GLY A 18 -14.74 0.62 -12.37
N ARG A 19 -15.94 0.13 -12.76
CA ARG A 19 -16.23 -0.37 -14.11
C ARG A 19 -15.82 0.56 -15.27
N LYS A 20 -15.88 1.88 -15.08
CA LYS A 20 -15.64 2.89 -16.13
C LYS A 20 -14.48 3.83 -15.85
N ARG A 21 -13.94 3.82 -14.63
CA ARG A 21 -12.93 4.81 -14.22
C ARG A 21 -12.06 4.29 -13.08
N ARG A 22 -10.80 4.71 -13.13
CA ARG A 22 -9.82 4.58 -12.07
C ARG A 22 -9.80 5.88 -11.27
N ILE A 23 -10.08 5.82 -9.98
CA ILE A 23 -10.14 6.99 -9.09
C ILE A 23 -8.94 6.91 -8.15
N PHE A 24 -8.16 7.98 -8.07
CA PHE A 24 -7.08 8.08 -7.11
C PHE A 24 -7.66 8.20 -5.69
N VAL A 25 -7.25 7.28 -4.81
CA VAL A 25 -7.72 7.20 -3.42
C VAL A 25 -6.75 7.91 -2.49
N GLY A 26 -5.46 7.75 -2.73
CA GLY A 26 -4.41 8.22 -1.85
C GLY A 26 -3.08 7.52 -2.11
N GLU A 27 -2.14 7.71 -1.20
CA GLU A 27 -0.81 7.13 -1.26
C GLU A 27 -0.45 6.43 0.04
N LEU A 28 0.27 5.32 -0.08
CA LEU A 28 0.93 4.63 1.01
C LEU A 28 2.43 4.84 0.85
N THR A 29 3.08 5.36 1.88
CA THR A 29 4.52 5.59 1.89
C THR A 29 5.19 4.88 3.05
N TYR A 30 6.41 4.39 2.84
CA TYR A 30 7.25 3.89 3.92
C TYR A 30 8.24 4.96 4.37
N ASN A 31 8.16 5.37 5.63
CA ASN A 31 9.08 6.34 6.21
C ASN A 31 10.25 5.61 6.87
N ASN A 32 11.39 5.57 6.17
CA ASN A 32 12.63 4.94 6.65
C ASN A 32 13.19 5.52 7.97
N LYS A 33 12.85 6.78 8.32
CA LYS A 33 13.35 7.40 9.56
C LYS A 33 12.57 6.91 10.78
N THR A 34 11.26 6.79 10.65
CA THR A 34 10.37 6.33 11.73
C THR A 34 10.12 4.83 11.70
N ASN A 35 10.45 4.19 10.57
CA ASN A 35 10.14 2.80 10.23
C ASN A 35 8.64 2.50 10.33
N ARG A 36 7.82 3.38 9.75
CA ARG A 36 6.35 3.27 9.76
C ARG A 36 5.80 3.43 8.35
N TYR A 37 4.67 2.79 8.12
CA TYR A 37 3.87 3.04 6.93
C TYR A 37 2.92 4.20 7.21
N GLU A 38 2.84 5.12 6.26
CA GLU A 38 2.01 6.31 6.32
C GLU A 38 1.02 6.25 5.16
N LEU A 39 -0.27 6.27 5.47
CA LEU A 39 -1.34 6.34 4.48
C LEU A 39 -1.90 7.77 4.46
N ALA A 40 -1.91 8.38 3.28
CA ALA A 40 -2.52 9.67 3.05
C ALA A 40 -3.64 9.56 2.02
N TYR A 41 -4.89 9.84 2.44
CA TYR A 41 -6.03 9.92 1.53
C TYR A 41 -5.99 11.20 0.69
N ASP A 42 -6.38 11.10 -0.58
CA ASP A 42 -6.68 12.25 -1.40
C ASP A 42 -7.90 13.01 -0.84
N LYS A 43 -7.76 14.33 -0.73
CA LYS A 43 -8.80 15.20 -0.16
C LYS A 43 -10.10 15.17 -0.95
N LYS A 44 -10.04 15.04 -2.28
CA LYS A 44 -11.25 14.99 -3.13
C LYS A 44 -11.91 13.64 -2.98
N TYR A 45 -11.14 12.55 -2.92
CA TYR A 45 -11.65 11.22 -2.66
C TYR A 45 -12.35 11.15 -1.30
N ALA A 46 -11.68 11.52 -0.20
CA ALA A 46 -12.24 11.42 1.15
C ALA A 46 -13.54 12.22 1.37
N ARG A 47 -13.76 13.28 0.58
CA ARG A 47 -14.98 14.11 0.62
C ARG A 47 -16.07 13.67 -0.36
N SER A 48 -15.80 12.68 -1.20
CA SER A 48 -16.79 12.15 -2.13
C SER A 48 -17.89 11.40 -1.39
N LYS A 49 -19.14 11.57 -1.84
CA LYS A 49 -20.30 10.90 -1.24
C LYS A 49 -20.22 9.37 -1.26
N ASN A 50 -19.50 8.82 -2.25
CA ASN A 50 -19.37 7.37 -2.45
C ASN A 50 -17.97 6.86 -2.10
N ALA A 51 -17.22 7.63 -1.30
CA ALA A 51 -15.90 7.23 -0.87
C ALA A 51 -15.99 6.03 0.07
N ILE A 52 -15.11 5.04 -0.15
CA ILE A 52 -15.01 3.84 0.67
C ILE A 52 -13.65 3.89 1.38
N PRO A 53 -13.59 3.78 2.72
CA PRO A 53 -12.32 3.65 3.43
C PRO A 53 -11.62 2.35 3.02
N ILE A 54 -10.29 2.37 2.97
CA ILE A 54 -9.47 1.20 2.64
C ILE A 54 -9.66 0.08 3.67
N GLY A 55 -9.86 0.43 4.94
CA GLY A 55 -10.09 -0.49 6.04
C GLY A 55 -10.86 0.17 7.19
N PRO A 56 -11.45 -0.61 8.11
CA PRO A 56 -12.18 -0.08 9.27
C PRO A 56 -11.32 0.80 10.18
N GLU A 57 -10.02 0.55 10.27
CA GLU A 57 -9.05 1.35 11.03
C GLU A 57 -8.59 2.62 10.30
N LEU A 58 -8.88 2.73 8.99
CA LEU A 58 -8.39 3.78 8.10
C LEU A 58 -9.53 4.73 7.71
N SER A 59 -10.13 5.36 8.73
CA SER A 59 -11.27 6.26 8.57
C SER A 59 -10.99 7.43 7.60
N LEU A 60 -11.95 7.74 6.71
CA LEU A 60 -11.87 8.86 5.76
C LEU A 60 -11.94 10.24 6.44
N PHE A 61 -12.44 10.31 7.68
CA PHE A 61 -12.48 11.58 8.44
C PHE A 61 -11.08 12.07 8.81
N LYS A 62 -10.12 11.15 8.93
CA LYS A 62 -8.71 11.45 9.16
C LYS A 62 -7.96 11.18 7.85
N LEU A 63 -7.36 12.21 7.27
CA LEU A 63 -6.67 12.05 5.98
C LEU A 63 -5.34 11.31 6.10
N HIS A 64 -4.71 11.32 7.27
CA HIS A 64 -3.38 10.75 7.50
C HIS A 64 -3.42 9.68 8.59
N HIS A 65 -2.90 8.50 8.28
CA HIS A 65 -2.79 7.37 9.20
C HIS A 65 -1.36 6.89 9.26
N GLU A 66 -0.94 6.45 10.43
CA GLU A 66 0.38 5.87 10.65
C GLU A 66 0.19 4.46 11.20
N SER A 67 0.98 3.53 10.69
CA SER A 67 1.00 2.17 11.18
C SER A 67 1.84 2.04 12.45
N GLU A 68 1.77 0.87 13.08
CA GLU A 68 2.76 0.46 14.06
C GLU A 68 4.16 0.34 13.42
N LYS A 69 5.21 0.54 14.23
CA LYS A 69 6.59 0.44 13.77
C LYS A 69 6.86 -0.94 13.16
N ASN A 70 7.47 -0.98 11.98
CA ASN A 70 7.80 -2.19 11.21
C ASN A 70 6.60 -3.08 10.86
N LYS A 71 5.38 -2.57 10.91
CA LYS A 71 4.17 -3.33 10.59
C LYS A 71 3.29 -2.58 9.61
N LEU A 72 2.73 -3.32 8.66
CA LEU A 72 1.71 -2.82 7.74
C LEU A 72 0.34 -2.76 8.45
N PHE A 73 -0.56 -1.90 7.97
CA PHE A 73 -1.95 -1.84 8.44
C PHE A 73 -2.65 -3.19 8.30
N PRO A 74 -3.43 -3.65 9.30
CA PRO A 74 -4.12 -4.93 9.26
C PRO A 74 -4.93 -5.17 7.98
N SER A 75 -5.66 -4.15 7.50
CA SER A 75 -6.48 -4.24 6.28
C SER A 75 -5.70 -4.37 4.96
N LEU A 76 -4.37 -4.33 5.03
CA LEU A 76 -3.50 -4.53 3.87
C LEU A 76 -2.63 -5.79 4.01
N GLN A 77 -2.65 -6.47 5.15
CA GLN A 77 -1.86 -7.69 5.37
C GLN A 77 -2.39 -8.87 4.56
N ASP A 78 -3.70 -8.94 4.35
CA ASP A 78 -4.39 -9.93 3.50
C ASP A 78 -3.98 -9.84 2.02
N ARG A 79 -3.35 -8.73 1.61
CA ARG A 79 -2.85 -8.52 0.25
C ARG A 79 -1.44 -9.07 0.02
N ILE A 80 -0.76 -9.52 1.08
CA ILE A 80 0.57 -10.12 1.00
C ILE A 80 0.38 -11.65 1.00
N PRO A 81 0.93 -12.38 0.02
CA PRO A 81 0.83 -13.83 0.00
C PRO A 81 1.55 -14.45 1.21
N ASP A 82 0.95 -15.51 1.76
CA ASP A 82 1.51 -16.26 2.88
C ASP A 82 2.77 -17.01 2.43
N LYS A 83 3.83 -16.99 3.26
CA LYS A 83 5.10 -17.68 3.02
C LYS A 83 5.01 -19.18 3.11
N SER A 84 4.03 -19.67 3.87
CA SER A 84 3.73 -21.11 3.94
C SER A 84 3.09 -21.63 2.65
N ASN A 85 2.68 -20.75 1.73
CA ASN A 85 2.17 -21.16 0.44
C ASN A 85 3.32 -21.72 -0.41
N PRO A 86 3.24 -22.96 -0.93
CA PRO A 86 4.27 -23.53 -1.80
C PRO A 86 4.49 -22.73 -3.09
N ALA A 87 3.50 -21.93 -3.53
CA ALA A 87 3.64 -21.02 -4.66
C ALA A 87 4.26 -19.65 -4.29
N TYR A 88 4.68 -19.44 -3.04
CA TYR A 88 5.28 -18.18 -2.58
C TYR A 88 6.60 -17.89 -3.30
N GLU A 89 7.44 -18.91 -3.49
CA GLU A 89 8.71 -18.77 -4.22
C GLU A 89 8.48 -18.33 -5.67
N ASP A 90 7.55 -19.00 -6.38
CA ASP A 90 7.18 -18.64 -7.74
C ASP A 90 6.60 -17.21 -7.83
N TYR A 91 5.80 -16.80 -6.84
CA TYR A 91 5.30 -15.44 -6.74
C TYR A 91 6.44 -14.44 -6.61
N CYS A 92 7.36 -14.64 -5.66
CA CYS A 92 8.53 -13.78 -5.46
C CYS A 92 9.38 -13.67 -6.73
N HIS A 93 9.67 -14.81 -7.38
CA HIS A 93 10.42 -14.83 -8.65
C HIS A 93 9.70 -14.06 -9.75
N SER A 94 8.38 -14.21 -9.88
CA SER A 94 7.59 -13.48 -10.89
C SER A 94 7.60 -11.96 -10.70
N GLN A 95 7.78 -11.50 -9.45
CA GLN A 95 7.85 -10.09 -9.09
C GLN A 95 9.28 -9.54 -9.03
N GLY A 96 10.29 -10.37 -9.31
CA GLY A 96 11.71 -9.98 -9.22
C GLY A 96 12.20 -9.72 -7.79
N ILE A 97 11.48 -10.26 -6.80
CA ILE A 97 11.77 -10.11 -5.37
C ILE A 97 12.49 -11.37 -4.90
N SER A 98 13.51 -11.23 -4.05
CA SER A 98 14.16 -12.42 -3.48
C SER A 98 13.21 -13.08 -2.48
N PRO A 99 12.97 -14.41 -2.53
CA PRO A 99 12.16 -15.10 -1.52
C PRO A 99 12.78 -15.00 -0.11
N SER A 100 14.07 -14.68 -0.01
CA SER A 100 14.79 -14.41 1.25
C SER A 100 14.78 -12.94 1.69
N GLU A 101 14.13 -12.04 0.93
CA GLU A 101 14.08 -10.62 1.25
C GLU A 101 13.16 -10.40 2.47
N LYS A 102 13.69 -9.76 3.52
CA LYS A 102 12.92 -9.45 4.73
C LYS A 102 11.93 -8.32 4.45
N ILE A 103 10.81 -8.65 3.81
CA ILE A 103 9.60 -7.83 3.85
C ILE A 103 9.15 -7.85 5.33
N SER A 104 9.10 -6.71 6.02
CA SER A 104 8.43 -6.64 7.34
C SER A 104 6.91 -6.63 7.05
N SER A 105 6.20 -7.74 6.97
CA SER A 105 6.03 -8.89 7.87
C SER A 105 6.94 -10.09 7.59
N SER A 106 7.88 -10.26 8.54
CA SER A 106 8.89 -11.31 8.72
C SER A 106 8.92 -12.46 7.71
N CYS A 107 10.08 -12.61 7.03
CA CYS A 107 10.80 -13.90 6.90
C CYS A 107 10.39 -14.86 8.02
#